data_AF-A0AAP4NIE2-F1
#
_entry.id   AF-A0AAP4NIE2-F1
#
_cell.length_a   1.000
_cell.length_b   1.000
_cell.length_c   1.000
_cell.angle_alpha   90.00
_cell.angle_beta   90.00
_cell.angle_gamma   90.00
#
_symmetry.space_group_name_H-M   'P 1'
#
loop_
_entity.id
_entity.type
_entity.pdbx_description
1 polymer ?
#
loop_
_entity_poly.entity_id
_entity_poly.type
_entity_poly.pdbx_seq_one_letter_code
_entity_poly.pdbx_strand_id
1 'polypeptide(L)' 'MAVLIPACLEADLDTASGTCTAVIWIPQPSLLPELPVEGAQAIGSAIALLWATAYVFRLIRKKIQQS' A
#
# COMPACT_ATOMS: atom_id res chain seq x y z
N MET A 1 -14.13 0.79 1.38
CA MET A 1 -14.94 2.01 1.15
C MET A 1 -14.11 2.92 0.27
N ALA A 2 -14.60 3.30 -0.91
CA ALA A 2 -13.87 4.20 -1.81
C ALA A 2 -14.05 5.64 -1.35
N VAL A 3 -12.95 6.39 -1.20
CA VAL A 3 -13.00 7.84 -0.99
C VAL A 3 -13.25 8.48 -2.35
N LEU A 4 -14.28 9.32 -2.44
CA LEU A 4 -14.62 10.05 -3.66
C LEU A 4 -14.05 11.46 -3.56
N ILE A 5 -13.43 11.93 -4.63
CA ILE A 5 -12.94 13.30 -4.75
C ILE A 5 -13.77 14.07 -5.78
N PRO A 6 -14.05 15.37 -5.54
CA PRO A 6 -14.67 16.22 -6.53
C PRO A 6 -13.69 16.43 -7.68
N ALA A 7 -14.16 16.21 -8.90
CA ALA A 7 -13.42 16.42 -10.13
C ALA A 7 -14.30 17.10 -11.16
N CYS A 8 -13.70 17.47 -12.29
CA CYS A 8 -14.31 18.29 -13.32
C CYS A 8 -13.95 17.73 -14.68
N LEU A 9 -14.91 17.63 -15.59
CA LEU A 9 -14.59 17.38 -16.99
C LEU A 9 -14.06 18.66 -17.62
N GLU A 10 -13.13 18.51 -18.55
CA GLU A 10 -12.57 19.62 -19.33
C GLU A 10 -13.66 20.47 -20.03
N ALA A 11 -14.80 19.86 -20.37
CA ALA A 11 -15.93 20.54 -21.00
C ALA A 11 -16.72 21.46 -20.05
N ASP A 12 -16.67 21.18 -18.73
CA ASP A 12 -17.42 21.90 -17.70
C ASP A 12 -16.54 22.88 -16.90
N LEU A 13 -15.26 22.96 -17.24
CA LEU A 13 -14.28 23.87 -16.68
C LEU A 13 -14.44 25.26 -17.32
N ASP A 14 -14.92 26.23 -16.55
CA ASP A 14 -14.90 27.62 -16.97
C ASP A 14 -13.48 28.18 -16.82
N THR A 15 -12.77 28.24 -17.95
CA THR A 15 -11.36 28.70 -18.01
C THR A 15 -11.17 30.17 -17.63
N ALA A 16 -12.25 30.99 -17.63
CA ALA A 16 -12.18 32.39 -17.23
C ALA A 16 -12.22 32.57 -15.70
N SER A 17 -13.00 31.75 -15.01
CA SER A 17 -13.16 31.81 -13.54
C SER A 17 -12.34 30.76 -12.79
N GLY A 18 -11.84 29.74 -13.49
CA GLY A 18 -11.19 28.57 -12.89
C GLY A 18 -12.15 27.73 -12.05
N THR A 19 -13.46 27.86 -12.26
CA THR A 19 -14.50 27.16 -11.50
C THR A 19 -15.19 26.11 -12.36
N CYS A 20 -15.68 25.05 -11.70
CA CYS A 20 -16.37 23.97 -12.37
C CYS A 20 -17.88 24.18 -12.29
N THR A 21 -18.51 24.22 -13.47
CA THR A 21 -19.95 24.42 -13.61
C THR A 21 -20.74 23.18 -13.20
N ALA A 22 -20.17 21.99 -13.43
CA ALA A 22 -20.68 20.70 -12.98
C ALA A 22 -19.57 19.89 -12.30
N VAL A 23 -19.78 19.52 -11.03
CA VAL A 23 -18.84 18.70 -10.26
C VAL A 23 -19.22 17.23 -10.38
N ILE A 24 -18.26 16.40 -10.75
CA ILE A 24 -18.39 14.94 -10.79
C ILE A 24 -17.60 14.29 -9.65
N TRP A 25 -18.06 13.14 -9.17
CA TRP A 25 -17.40 12.40 -8.10
C TRP A 25 -16.66 11.20 -8.67
N ILE A 26 -15.34 11.21 -8.58
CA ILE A 26 -14.48 10.14 -9.10
C ILE A 26 -13.85 9.40 -7.92
N PRO A 27 -13.70 8.06 -7.98
CA PRO A 27 -12.87 7.35 -7.01
C PRO A 27 -11.47 7.95 -6.97
N GLN A 28 -11.00 8.26 -5.75
CA GLN A 28 -9.65 8.76 -5.56
C GLN A 28 -8.66 7.75 -6.17
N PRO A 29 -7.78 8.18 -7.09
CA PRO A 29 -6.75 7.31 -7.62
C PRO A 29 -5.84 6.87 -6.47
N SER A 30 -5.55 5.57 -6.39
CA SER A 30 -4.61 5.07 -5.39
C SER A 30 -3.21 5.59 -5.73
N LEU A 31 -2.54 6.17 -4.72
CA LEU A 31 -1.15 6.62 -4.88
C LEU A 31 -0.20 5.45 -5.15
N LEU A 32 -0.55 4.27 -4.66
CA LEU A 32 0.22 3.05 -4.80
C LEU A 32 -0.41 2.15 -5.88
N PRO A 33 0.41 1.48 -6.70
CA PRO A 33 -0.08 0.46 -7.61
C PRO A 33 -0.71 -0.69 -6.81
N GLU A 34 -1.70 -1.36 -7.41
CA GLU A 34 -2.30 -2.53 -6.79
C GLU A 34 -1.24 -3.62 -6.60
N LEU A 35 -1.07 -4.05 -5.35
CA LEU A 35 -0.15 -5.12 -5.02
C LEU A 35 -0.90 -6.45 -5.17
N PRO A 36 -0.54 -7.32 -6.13
CA PRO A 36 -1.18 -8.61 -6.27
C PRO A 36 -0.93 -9.48 -5.04
N VAL A 37 -1.87 -10.37 -4.73
CA VAL A 37 -1.79 -11.27 -3.56
C VAL A 37 -0.50 -12.09 -3.56
N GLU A 38 -0.05 -12.51 -4.73
CA GLU A 38 1.22 -13.23 -4.91
C GLU A 38 2.42 -12.39 -4.45
N GLY A 39 2.45 -11.11 -4.83
CA GLY A 39 3.50 -10.18 -4.39
C GLY A 39 3.47 -9.93 -2.89
N ALA A 40 2.27 -9.78 -2.31
CA ALA A 40 2.10 -9.65 -0.86
C ALA A 40 2.61 -10.89 -0.10
N GLN A 41 2.33 -12.09 -0.61
CA GLN A 41 2.76 -13.35 -0.01
C GLN A 41 4.28 -13.55 -0.13
N ALA A 42 4.88 -13.19 -1.26
CA ALA A 42 6.33 -13.26 -1.44
C ALA A 42 7.05 -12.37 -0.41
N ILE A 43 6.60 -11.13 -0.23
CA ILE A 43 7.18 -10.21 0.75
C ILE A 43 6.96 -10.73 2.19
N GLY A 44 5.75 -11.17 2.51
CA GLY A 44 5.42 -11.71 3.83
C GLY A 44 6.26 -12.94 4.21
N SER A 45 6.44 -13.87 3.26
CA SER A 45 7.24 -15.08 3.50
C SER A 45 8.73 -14.77 3.67
N ALA A 46 9.29 -13.82 2.91
CA ALA A 46 10.66 -13.38 3.08
C ALA A 46 10.92 -12.79 4.48
N ILE A 47 10.00 -11.95 4.98
CA ILE A 47 10.10 -11.38 6.33
C ILE A 47 10.04 -12.47 7.40
N ALA A 48 9.12 -13.43 7.25
CA ALA A 48 8.98 -14.53 8.19
C ALA A 48 10.25 -15.41 8.25
N LEU A 49 10.89 -15.67 7.10
CA LEU A 49 12.13 -16.45 7.03
C LEU A 49 13.30 -15.76 7.75
N LEU A 50 13.43 -14.44 7.61
CA LEU A 50 14.46 -13.69 8.34
C LEU A 50 14.26 -13.78 9.86
N TRP A 51 13.00 -13.66 10.31
CA TRP A 51 12.64 -13.83 11.72
C TRP A 51 12.93 -15.23 12.23
N ALA A 52 12.55 -16.26 11.48
CA ALA A 52 12.80 -17.65 11.82
C ALA A 52 14.30 -17.93 11.93
N THR A 53 15.09 -17.44 10.97
CA THR A 53 16.55 -17.60 10.98
C THR A 53 17.17 -16.96 12.23
N ALA A 54 16.81 -15.72 12.54
CA ALA A 54 17.28 -15.04 13.74
C ALA A 54 16.87 -15.77 15.03
N TYR A 55 15.67 -16.33 15.08
CA TYR A 55 15.18 -17.12 16.21
C TYR A 55 15.99 -18.40 16.42
N VAL A 56 16.32 -19.12 15.34
CA VAL A 56 17.16 -20.33 15.40
C VAL A 56 18.55 -20.00 15.95
N PHE A 57 19.20 -18.94 15.47
CA PHE A 57 20.50 -18.51 16.02
C PHE A 57 20.42 -18.16 17.51
N ARG A 58 19.34 -17.50 17.95
CA ARG A 58 19.11 -17.23 19.38
C ARG A 58 18.97 -18.51 20.19
N LEU A 59 18.26 -19.52 19.68
CA LEU A 59 18.11 -20.81 20.35
C LEU A 59 19.45 -21.54 20.48
N ILE A 60 20.24 -21.61 19.40
CA ILE A 60 21.57 -22.23 19.41
C ILE A 60 22.46 -21.55 20.44
N ARG A 61 22.51 -20.22 20.45
CA ARG A 61 23.29 -19.46 21.44
C ARG A 61 22.86 -19.77 22.87
N LYS A 62 21.55 -19.83 23.14
CA LYS A 62 21.04 -20.20 24.48
C LYS A 62 21.49 -21.61 24.87
N LYS A 63 21.44 -22.57 23.96
CA LYS A 63 21.86 -23.95 24.23
C LYS A 63 23.36 -24.06 24.53
N ILE A 64 24.20 -23.34 23.78
CA ILE A 64 25.65 -23.32 24.03
C ILE A 64 25.98 -22.69 25.40
N GLN A 65 25.28 -21.64 25.80
CA GLN A 65 25.51 -20.96 27.09
C GLN A 65 25.01 -21.75 28.31
N GLN A 66 24.16 -22.76 28.11
CA GLN A 66 23.61 -23.61 29.17
C GLN A 66 24.42 -24.89 29.42
N SER A 67 25.40 -25.19 28.56
CA SER A 67 26.33 -26.31 28.72
C SER A 67 27.63 -25.85 29.35
#